data_AF-A0A969ICC4-F1
#
_entry.id   AF-A0A969ICC4-F1
#
_cell.length_a   1.000
_cell.length_b   1.000
_cell.length_c   1.000
_cell.angle_alpha   90.00
_cell.angle_beta   90.00
_cell.angle_gamma   90.00
#
_symmetry.space_group_name_H-M   'P 1'
#
loop_
_entity.id
_entity.type
_entity.pdbx_description
1 polymer ?
#
loop_
_entity_poly.entity_id
_entity_poly.type
_entity_poly.pdbx_seq_one_letter_code
_entity_poly.pdbx_strand_id
1 'polypeptide(L)'
;MPMVVGVRVPVANVVDLAHEQGIAAALARWSSPGFDKAALENVLVYCAEQRCKADNATCPGCRLLTEKSRLKSLDDFVARFSEVTFADSGVRIAGGGAGTYRAQSLESLTATWSGTEYWFWARRVLRKLRHGIRRAGQTGAPPADSGQSPVLILVRPQLADNIGMVARAMANFGLEHLRLVEPRDGWPNDKARIAASGANFIIDGARVYSSFEDALTGLQWVGATTARQRDLAKPVLTPEQAVEEMRRRLEDGQRCGIVFGPERNGLETGEVANVDAVVMAPVNPNFASLNLAQAVLLLSYEWTKQGGKGTLGRVTTYEAALQPGPRTRGSPPASREELTGFFEHLERELDANGFFTAPEKRPSVVQNLRSMFVRMGATEQEIRTLRGIVKALVNPRR
;
A
#
# COMPACT_ATOMS: atom_id res chain seq x y z
N MET A 1 -0.93 -3.77 -42.47
CA MET A 1 -0.58 -3.80 -41.02
C MET A 1 0.57 -2.82 -40.79
N PRO A 2 0.54 -2.03 -39.71
CA PRO A 2 1.64 -1.20 -39.24
C PRO A 2 2.89 -2.04 -39.02
N MET A 3 4.01 -1.51 -39.47
CA MET A 3 5.32 -2.17 -39.42
C MET A 3 6.25 -1.37 -38.53
N VAL A 4 7.12 -2.07 -37.80
CA VAL A 4 8.21 -1.45 -37.06
C VAL A 4 9.29 -1.03 -38.04
N VAL A 5 9.53 0.29 -38.10
CA VAL A 5 10.57 0.90 -38.93
C VAL A 5 11.94 0.38 -38.50
N GLY A 6 12.79 0.01 -39.46
CA GLY A 6 14.10 -0.61 -39.23
C GLY A 6 14.10 -2.12 -39.46
N VAL A 7 13.18 -2.85 -38.80
CA VAL A 7 13.17 -4.32 -38.84
C VAL A 7 12.15 -4.93 -39.80
N ARG A 8 11.22 -4.12 -40.33
CA ARG A 8 10.14 -4.56 -41.24
C ARG A 8 9.33 -5.74 -40.68
N VAL A 9 9.00 -5.68 -39.39
CA VAL A 9 8.16 -6.66 -38.70
C VAL A 9 6.82 -6.02 -38.37
N PRO A 10 5.69 -6.74 -38.46
CA PRO A 10 4.42 -6.22 -37.98
C PRO A 10 4.50 -5.86 -36.50
N VAL A 11 3.97 -4.69 -36.13
CA VAL A 11 3.90 -4.24 -34.73
C VAL A 11 3.27 -5.30 -33.82
N ALA A 12 2.25 -5.98 -34.36
CA ALA A 12 1.56 -7.12 -33.75
C ALA A 12 2.51 -8.23 -33.24
N ASN A 13 3.48 -8.64 -34.06
CA ASN A 13 4.39 -9.73 -33.74
C ASN A 13 5.42 -9.32 -32.67
N VAL A 14 5.79 -8.04 -32.66
CA VAL A 14 6.73 -7.50 -31.66
C VAL A 14 6.06 -7.42 -30.28
N VAL A 15 4.79 -7.00 -30.22
CA VAL A 15 4.02 -6.95 -28.96
C VAL A 15 3.79 -8.35 -28.41
N ASP A 16 3.41 -9.30 -29.27
CA ASP A 16 3.16 -10.70 -28.90
C ASP A 16 4.41 -11.38 -28.33
N LEU A 17 5.53 -11.29 -29.06
CA LEU A 17 6.82 -11.84 -28.60
C LEU A 17 7.27 -11.21 -27.27
N ALA A 18 7.14 -9.88 -27.15
CA ALA A 18 7.54 -9.18 -25.93
C ALA A 18 6.66 -9.53 -24.73
N HIS A 19 5.39 -9.90 -24.97
CA HIS A 19 4.48 -10.38 -23.95
C HIS A 19 4.80 -11.81 -23.53
N GLU A 20 4.92 -12.73 -24.48
CA GLU A 20 5.12 -14.16 -24.20
C GLU A 20 6.51 -14.48 -23.65
N GLN A 21 7.55 -13.86 -24.23
CA GLN A 21 8.96 -14.22 -23.96
C GLN A 21 9.70 -13.09 -23.23
N GLY A 22 9.04 -11.96 -22.97
CA GLY A 22 9.59 -10.82 -22.28
C GLY A 22 10.34 -9.83 -23.19
N ILE A 23 10.57 -8.63 -22.64
CA ILE A 23 11.19 -7.49 -23.35
C ILE A 23 12.62 -7.81 -23.81
N ALA A 24 13.40 -8.49 -22.98
CA ALA A 24 14.79 -8.81 -23.31
C ALA A 24 14.86 -9.77 -24.52
N ALA A 25 13.95 -10.75 -24.60
CA ALA A 25 13.87 -11.66 -25.74
C ALA A 25 13.44 -10.92 -27.01
N ALA A 26 12.46 -10.02 -26.93
CA ALA A 26 12.06 -9.19 -28.07
C ALA A 26 13.19 -8.29 -28.55
N LEU A 27 13.91 -7.63 -27.64
CA LEU A 27 15.07 -6.82 -28.02
C LEU A 27 16.19 -7.68 -28.60
N ALA A 28 16.51 -8.82 -28.00
CA ALA A 28 17.56 -9.72 -28.49
C ALA A 28 17.23 -10.32 -29.86
N ARG A 29 15.96 -10.64 -30.13
CA ARG A 29 15.50 -11.22 -31.40
C ARG A 29 15.66 -10.26 -32.57
N TRP A 30 15.46 -8.96 -32.33
CA TRP A 30 15.38 -7.94 -33.38
C TRP A 30 16.48 -6.86 -33.27
N SER A 31 17.43 -6.98 -32.35
CA SER A 31 18.52 -6.02 -32.14
C SER A 31 19.47 -5.92 -33.34
N SER A 32 19.78 -7.05 -33.97
CA SER A 32 20.66 -7.12 -35.16
C SER A 32 20.18 -6.26 -36.34
N PRO A 33 18.87 -6.10 -36.61
CA PRO A 33 18.35 -5.17 -37.62
C PRO A 33 18.02 -3.74 -37.12
N GLY A 34 18.55 -3.29 -35.99
CA GLY A 34 18.41 -1.89 -35.53
C GLY A 34 17.18 -1.59 -34.66
N PHE A 35 16.55 -2.62 -34.08
CA PHE A 35 15.50 -2.44 -33.07
C PHE A 35 16.09 -2.24 -31.68
N ASP A 36 15.86 -1.08 -31.10
CA ASP A 36 16.34 -0.73 -29.76
C ASP A 36 15.19 -0.51 -28.77
N LYS A 37 15.55 -0.11 -27.55
CA LYS A 37 14.59 0.16 -26.47
C LYS A 37 13.62 1.29 -26.82
N ALA A 38 14.06 2.31 -27.56
CA ALA A 38 13.21 3.43 -27.97
C ALA A 38 12.19 3.01 -29.02
N ALA A 39 12.60 2.18 -29.98
CA ALA A 39 11.70 1.57 -30.96
C ALA A 39 10.64 0.69 -30.29
N LEU A 40 11.04 -0.12 -29.29
CA LEU A 40 10.09 -0.90 -28.50
C LEU A 40 9.12 -0.03 -27.70
N GLU A 41 9.59 1.07 -27.11
CA GLU A 41 8.71 1.99 -26.39
C GLU A 41 7.61 2.54 -27.29
N ASN A 42 7.96 2.99 -28.51
CA ASN A 42 6.98 3.49 -29.48
C ASN A 42 5.95 2.42 -29.87
N VAL A 43 6.39 1.16 -30.03
CA VAL A 43 5.51 0.01 -30.28
C VAL A 43 4.55 -0.22 -29.11
N LEU A 44 5.03 -0.12 -27.88
CA LEU A 44 4.18 -0.29 -26.69
C LEU A 44 3.21 0.88 -26.51
N VAL A 45 3.61 2.11 -26.82
CA VAL A 45 2.70 3.29 -26.81
C VAL A 45 1.58 3.09 -27.81
N TYR A 46 1.92 2.65 -29.02
CA TYR A 46 0.95 2.33 -30.07
C TYR A 46 -0.11 1.30 -29.60
N CYS A 47 0.32 0.26 -28.89
CA CYS A 47 -0.57 -0.73 -28.28
C CYS A 47 -1.39 -0.14 -27.11
N ALA A 48 -0.75 0.60 -26.20
CA ALA A 48 -1.37 1.16 -24.99
C ALA A 48 -2.47 2.20 -25.27
N GLU A 49 -2.32 2.95 -26.37
CA GLU A 49 -3.30 3.92 -26.88
C GLU A 49 -4.38 3.28 -27.76
N GLN A 50 -4.30 1.96 -27.96
CA GLN A 50 -5.20 1.21 -28.84
C GLN A 50 -5.25 1.74 -30.29
N ARG A 51 -4.18 2.39 -30.77
CA ARG A 51 -4.10 2.87 -32.17
C ARG A 51 -4.21 1.72 -33.18
N CYS A 52 -3.85 0.51 -32.77
CA CYS A 52 -4.09 -0.74 -33.50
C CYS A 52 -5.55 -0.96 -33.93
N LYS A 53 -6.52 -0.34 -33.23
CA LYS A 53 -7.95 -0.41 -33.58
C LYS A 53 -8.26 0.35 -34.86
N ALA A 54 -7.72 1.57 -35.00
CA ALA A 54 -7.93 2.40 -36.19
C ALA A 54 -7.22 1.81 -37.42
N ASP A 55 -6.02 1.25 -37.22
CA ASP A 55 -5.20 0.73 -38.33
C ASP A 55 -5.46 -0.75 -38.65
N ASN A 56 -6.50 -1.34 -38.04
CA ASN A 56 -6.94 -2.70 -38.31
C ASN A 56 -5.85 -3.78 -38.07
N ALA A 57 -5.05 -3.62 -37.01
CA ALA A 57 -3.81 -4.37 -36.81
C ALA A 57 -3.60 -4.91 -35.40
N THR A 58 -4.48 -5.83 -35.00
CA THR A 58 -4.42 -6.50 -33.70
C THR A 58 -3.32 -7.58 -33.66
N CYS A 59 -2.87 -7.91 -32.46
CA CYS A 59 -1.81 -8.90 -32.22
C CYS A 59 -2.39 -10.33 -32.16
N PRO A 60 -1.62 -11.38 -32.50
CA PRO A 60 -1.96 -12.75 -32.13
C PRO A 60 -2.28 -12.82 -30.63
N GLY A 61 -3.34 -13.55 -30.25
CA GLY A 61 -3.73 -13.68 -28.84
C GLY A 61 -4.30 -12.42 -28.17
N CYS A 62 -4.49 -11.30 -28.87
CA CYS A 62 -5.11 -10.10 -28.28
C CYS A 62 -6.64 -10.24 -28.22
N ARG A 63 -7.27 -9.88 -27.10
CA ARG A 63 -8.74 -9.91 -26.94
C ARG A 63 -9.49 -9.08 -28.00
N LEU A 64 -8.89 -7.98 -28.48
CA LEU A 64 -9.48 -7.18 -29.56
C LEU A 64 -9.59 -7.96 -30.88
N LEU A 65 -8.72 -8.94 -31.13
CA LEU A 65 -8.81 -9.80 -32.30
C LEU A 65 -10.04 -10.73 -32.21
N THR A 66 -10.27 -11.34 -31.05
CA THR A 66 -11.42 -12.25 -30.85
C THR A 66 -12.76 -11.53 -30.86
N GLU A 67 -12.83 -10.34 -30.26
CA GLU A 67 -14.02 -9.46 -30.32
C GLU A 67 -14.35 -9.05 -31.76
N LYS A 68 -13.32 -8.69 -32.56
CA LYS A 68 -13.49 -8.34 -33.98
C LYS A 68 -13.91 -9.54 -34.83
N SER A 69 -13.39 -10.72 -34.53
CA SER A 69 -13.79 -11.98 -35.17
C SER A 69 -15.17 -12.48 -34.75
N ARG A 70 -15.91 -11.73 -33.92
CA ARG A 70 -17.26 -12.03 -33.40
C ARG A 70 -17.35 -13.38 -32.68
N LEU A 71 -16.27 -13.79 -32.01
CA LEU A 71 -16.24 -15.00 -31.19
C LEU A 71 -16.75 -14.65 -29.79
N LYS A 72 -17.85 -15.25 -29.33
CA LYS A 72 -18.44 -14.96 -28.01
C LYS A 72 -18.11 -16.04 -26.97
N SER A 73 -17.83 -17.26 -27.40
CA SER A 73 -17.49 -18.38 -26.52
C SER A 73 -16.34 -19.23 -27.09
N LEU A 74 -15.72 -20.03 -26.22
CA LEU A 74 -14.73 -21.02 -26.63
C LEU A 74 -15.35 -21.98 -27.66
N ASP A 75 -16.62 -22.31 -27.50
CA ASP A 75 -17.38 -23.16 -28.44
C ASP A 75 -17.47 -22.53 -29.83
N ASP A 76 -17.72 -21.21 -29.94
CA ASP A 76 -17.73 -20.50 -31.23
C ASP A 76 -16.38 -20.58 -31.95
N PHE A 77 -15.29 -20.67 -31.19
CA PHE A 77 -13.94 -20.78 -31.73
C PHE A 77 -13.58 -22.20 -32.11
N VAL A 78 -13.87 -23.16 -31.24
CA VAL A 78 -13.66 -24.59 -31.49
C VAL A 78 -14.47 -25.04 -32.71
N ALA A 79 -15.69 -24.54 -32.88
CA ALA A 79 -16.57 -24.83 -34.02
C ALA A 79 -15.98 -24.43 -35.39
N ARG A 80 -14.92 -23.62 -35.44
CA ARG A 80 -14.23 -23.25 -36.69
C ARG A 80 -13.18 -24.26 -37.14
N PHE A 81 -12.91 -25.28 -36.33
CA PHE A 81 -11.94 -26.32 -36.64
C PHE A 81 -12.66 -27.65 -36.82
N SER A 82 -12.13 -28.48 -37.71
CA SER A 82 -12.72 -29.77 -38.08
C SER A 82 -12.34 -30.89 -37.12
N GLU A 83 -11.32 -30.70 -36.29
CA GLU A 83 -10.79 -31.75 -35.42
C GLU A 83 -10.33 -31.17 -34.06
N VAL A 84 -10.74 -31.83 -32.97
CA VAL A 84 -10.27 -31.59 -31.59
C VAL A 84 -9.79 -32.92 -31.01
N THR A 85 -8.53 -32.98 -30.58
CA THR A 85 -7.91 -34.16 -29.98
C THR A 85 -7.45 -33.86 -28.56
N PHE A 86 -7.75 -34.77 -27.63
CA PHE A 86 -7.28 -34.75 -26.25
C PHE A 86 -6.21 -35.83 -26.07
N ALA A 87 -5.07 -35.47 -25.47
CA ALA A 87 -4.01 -36.40 -25.07
C ALA A 87 -3.66 -36.14 -23.60
N ASP A 88 -3.01 -37.11 -22.94
CA ASP A 88 -2.71 -37.08 -21.49
C ASP A 88 -1.90 -35.85 -21.03
N SER A 89 -1.31 -35.09 -21.96
CA SER A 89 -0.55 -33.87 -21.70
C SER A 89 -1.05 -32.62 -22.44
N GLY A 90 -2.24 -32.64 -23.05
CA GLY A 90 -2.78 -31.43 -23.69
C GLY A 90 -3.93 -31.59 -24.68
N VAL A 91 -4.36 -30.45 -25.21
CA VAL A 91 -5.44 -30.30 -26.20
C VAL A 91 -4.84 -29.84 -27.53
N ARG A 92 -5.19 -30.52 -28.63
CA ARG A 92 -4.86 -30.14 -30.00
C ARG A 92 -6.13 -29.83 -30.78
N ILE A 93 -6.14 -28.71 -31.51
CA ILE A 93 -7.24 -28.35 -32.42
C ILE A 93 -6.68 -28.08 -33.81
N ALA A 94 -7.27 -28.68 -34.86
CA ALA A 94 -6.81 -28.54 -36.26
C ALA A 94 -8.00 -28.48 -37.24
N GLY A 95 -7.90 -27.65 -38.30
CA GLY A 95 -8.95 -27.59 -39.32
C GLY A 95 -8.86 -26.49 -40.36
N GLY A 96 -9.53 -26.71 -41.49
CA GLY A 96 -9.36 -26.06 -42.80
C GLY A 96 -9.20 -24.53 -42.77
N GLY A 97 -7.97 -24.07 -43.03
CA GLY A 97 -7.62 -22.66 -43.21
C GLY A 97 -7.19 -21.90 -41.96
N ALA A 98 -7.34 -22.45 -40.75
CA ALA A 98 -7.12 -21.73 -39.48
C ALA A 98 -5.89 -22.16 -38.66
N GLY A 99 -5.10 -23.14 -39.12
CA GLY A 99 -3.87 -23.59 -38.45
C GLY A 99 -4.08 -24.68 -37.39
N THR A 100 -3.03 -25.00 -36.61
CA THR A 100 -3.07 -25.99 -35.51
C THR A 100 -2.75 -25.31 -34.19
N TYR A 101 -3.60 -25.50 -33.17
CA TYR A 101 -3.41 -24.97 -31.82
C TYR A 101 -3.11 -26.10 -30.83
N ARG A 102 -2.16 -25.86 -29.93
CA ARG A 102 -1.78 -26.78 -28.84
C ARG A 102 -1.80 -26.03 -27.51
N ALA A 103 -2.42 -26.63 -26.49
CA ALA A 103 -2.41 -26.11 -25.12
C ALA A 103 -2.24 -27.26 -24.12
N GLN A 104 -1.69 -26.97 -22.94
CA GLN A 104 -1.49 -27.96 -21.88
C GLN A 104 -2.80 -28.42 -21.23
N SER A 105 -3.83 -27.57 -21.27
CA SER A 105 -5.16 -27.85 -20.73
C SER A 105 -6.23 -27.04 -21.45
N LEU A 106 -7.51 -27.39 -21.27
CA LEU A 106 -8.63 -26.60 -21.77
C LEU A 106 -8.69 -25.21 -21.13
N GLU A 107 -8.29 -25.08 -19.87
CA GLU A 107 -8.19 -23.81 -19.16
C GLU A 107 -7.12 -22.90 -19.77
N SER A 108 -5.92 -23.45 -20.05
CA SER A 108 -4.86 -22.75 -20.77
C SER A 108 -5.31 -22.34 -22.18
N LEU A 109 -6.02 -23.23 -22.89
CA LEU A 109 -6.60 -22.91 -24.19
C LEU A 109 -7.62 -21.78 -24.10
N THR A 110 -8.47 -21.77 -23.07
CA THR A 110 -9.49 -20.73 -22.84
C THR A 110 -8.86 -19.37 -22.55
N ALA A 111 -7.80 -19.34 -21.73
CA ALA A 111 -7.05 -18.13 -21.42
C ALA A 111 -6.34 -17.56 -22.66
N THR A 112 -5.72 -18.43 -23.47
CA THR A 112 -5.05 -18.03 -24.72
C THR A 112 -6.06 -17.63 -25.81
N TRP A 113 -7.21 -18.30 -25.88
CA TRP A 113 -8.28 -18.02 -26.85
C TRP A 113 -9.05 -16.73 -26.55
N SER A 114 -9.52 -16.54 -25.31
CA SER A 114 -10.28 -15.33 -24.93
C SER A 114 -9.47 -14.05 -25.17
N GLY A 115 -8.16 -14.23 -25.26
CA GLY A 115 -7.18 -13.22 -25.62
C GLY A 115 -6.78 -12.42 -24.40
N THR A 116 -5.54 -11.96 -24.40
CA THR A 116 -5.04 -11.09 -23.36
C THR A 116 -5.27 -9.64 -23.75
N GLU A 117 -5.55 -8.82 -22.75
CA GLU A 117 -5.62 -7.37 -22.92
C GLU A 117 -4.21 -6.77 -23.05
N TYR A 118 -3.55 -6.98 -24.19
CA TYR A 118 -2.17 -6.55 -24.42
C TYR A 118 -1.93 -5.05 -24.18
N TRP A 119 -2.95 -4.21 -24.35
CA TRP A 119 -2.86 -2.77 -24.04
C TRP A 119 -2.71 -2.48 -22.53
N PHE A 120 -3.34 -3.25 -21.64
CA PHE A 120 -3.13 -3.15 -20.19
C PHE A 120 -1.71 -3.56 -19.81
N TRP A 121 -1.20 -4.63 -20.41
CA TRP A 121 0.20 -5.04 -20.26
C TRP A 121 1.15 -3.96 -20.77
N ALA A 122 0.92 -3.42 -21.97
CA ALA A 122 1.75 -2.38 -22.58
C ALA A 122 1.78 -1.11 -21.71
N ARG A 123 0.64 -0.64 -21.17
CA ARG A 123 0.59 0.49 -20.21
C ARG A 123 1.43 0.23 -18.96
N ARG A 124 1.31 -0.98 -18.39
CA ARG A 124 2.09 -1.40 -17.22
C ARG A 124 3.59 -1.45 -17.53
N VAL A 125 3.97 -1.92 -18.71
CA VAL A 125 5.36 -1.99 -19.14
C VAL A 125 5.93 -0.61 -19.46
N LEU A 126 5.21 0.26 -20.16
CA LEU A 126 5.62 1.65 -20.42
C LEU A 126 5.88 2.42 -19.13
N ARG A 127 5.00 2.24 -18.13
CA ARG A 127 5.21 2.82 -16.80
C ARG A 127 6.52 2.33 -16.18
N LYS A 128 6.88 1.06 -16.36
CA LYS A 128 8.16 0.48 -15.91
C LYS A 128 9.37 0.93 -16.74
N LEU A 129 9.21 1.16 -18.05
CA LEU A 129 10.30 1.58 -18.94
C LEU A 129 10.65 3.07 -18.75
N ARG A 130 9.62 3.93 -18.63
CA ARG A 130 9.76 5.39 -18.49
C ARG A 130 10.08 5.86 -17.08
N HIS A 131 9.50 5.22 -16.08
CA HIS A 131 9.67 5.61 -14.67
C HIS A 131 10.50 4.60 -13.88
N GLY A 132 11.12 3.64 -14.58
CA GLY A 132 11.85 2.53 -14.00
C GLY A 132 10.93 1.49 -13.35
N ILE A 133 11.45 0.27 -13.20
CA ILE A 133 10.95 -0.64 -12.17
C ILE A 133 11.31 0.03 -10.83
N ARG A 134 10.39 0.78 -10.21
CA ARG A 134 10.50 1.20 -8.80
C ARG A 134 10.39 0.00 -7.83
N ARG A 135 11.06 -1.12 -8.13
CA ARG A 135 11.09 -2.36 -7.31
C ARG A 135 12.43 -3.11 -7.32
N ALA A 136 13.50 -2.61 -7.96
CA ALA A 136 14.80 -3.32 -7.95
C ALA A 136 16.00 -2.45 -7.51
N GLY A 137 15.77 -1.23 -7.05
CA GLY A 137 16.83 -0.29 -6.65
C GLY A 137 16.45 0.62 -5.48
N GLN A 138 15.53 0.18 -4.62
CA GLN A 138 15.51 0.70 -3.24
C GLN A 138 16.50 -0.14 -2.45
N THR A 139 17.76 0.29 -2.42
CA THR A 139 18.46 0.22 -1.15
C THR A 139 17.76 1.26 -0.29
N GLY A 140 16.99 0.84 0.72
CA GLY A 140 16.75 1.76 1.81
C GLY A 140 18.14 2.19 2.28
N ALA A 141 18.51 3.45 2.07
CA ALA A 141 19.62 3.97 2.82
C ALA A 141 19.13 3.97 4.28
N PRO A 142 19.94 3.50 5.25
CA PRO A 142 19.60 3.70 6.65
C PRO A 142 19.27 5.20 6.84
N PRO A 143 18.21 5.55 7.57
CA PRO A 143 18.07 6.90 8.07
C PRO A 143 19.40 7.36 8.69
N ALA A 144 19.68 8.67 8.71
CA ALA A 144 20.86 9.15 9.42
C ALA A 144 20.80 8.64 10.87
N ASP A 145 21.78 7.83 11.28
CA ASP A 145 21.85 7.25 12.63
C ASP A 145 21.89 8.40 13.63
N SER A 146 20.75 8.61 14.29
CA SER A 146 20.58 9.64 15.29
C SER A 146 20.83 9.08 16.69
N GLY A 147 21.11 7.78 16.84
CA GLY A 147 21.17 7.09 18.13
C GLY A 147 19.83 7.07 18.89
N GLN A 148 18.75 7.54 18.27
CA GLN A 148 17.44 7.78 18.90
C GLN A 148 16.42 6.67 18.62
N SER A 149 16.82 5.54 18.02
CA SER A 149 15.89 4.43 17.74
C SER A 149 16.15 3.22 18.66
N PRO A 150 15.10 2.50 19.09
CA PRO A 150 15.26 1.34 19.94
C PRO A 150 15.89 0.17 19.16
N VAL A 151 16.59 -0.69 19.90
CA VAL A 151 17.17 -1.92 19.35
C VAL A 151 16.13 -3.04 19.37
N LEU A 152 15.83 -3.64 18.23
CA LEU A 152 14.97 -4.82 18.17
C LEU A 152 15.82 -6.09 18.26
N ILE A 153 15.45 -7.00 19.16
CA ILE A 153 16.20 -8.22 19.46
C ILE A 153 15.29 -9.43 19.16
N LEU A 154 15.70 -10.28 18.22
CA LEU A 154 15.01 -11.54 17.92
C LEU A 154 15.75 -12.70 18.57
N VAL A 155 15.06 -13.39 19.47
CA VAL A 155 15.62 -14.53 20.22
C VAL A 155 15.24 -15.83 19.52
N ARG A 156 16.26 -16.61 19.14
CA ARG A 156 16.14 -17.92 18.48
C ARG A 156 15.08 -17.95 17.37
N PRO A 157 15.07 -16.98 16.40
CA PRO A 157 14.09 -16.96 15.32
C PRO A 157 14.20 -18.23 14.47
N GLN A 158 13.05 -18.81 14.10
CA GLN A 158 13.00 -20.14 13.49
C GLN A 158 13.11 -20.14 11.97
N LEU A 159 12.68 -19.06 11.31
CA LEU A 159 12.65 -18.98 9.84
C LEU A 159 13.37 -17.72 9.35
N ALA A 160 14.33 -17.89 8.44
CA ALA A 160 15.00 -16.77 7.79
C ALA A 160 14.02 -15.79 7.09
N ASP A 161 12.94 -16.30 6.50
CA ASP A 161 11.89 -15.49 5.88
C ASP A 161 11.23 -14.53 6.88
N ASN A 162 10.99 -14.98 8.12
CA ASN A 162 10.43 -14.13 9.18
C ASN A 162 11.40 -13.01 9.55
N ILE A 163 12.71 -13.28 9.61
CA ILE A 163 13.72 -12.25 9.85
C ILE A 163 13.70 -11.20 8.74
N GLY A 164 13.57 -11.63 7.48
CA GLY A 164 13.39 -10.72 6.34
C GLY A 164 12.13 -9.88 6.45
N MET A 165 10.99 -10.48 6.80
CA MET A 165 9.74 -9.76 7.03
C MET A 165 9.83 -8.77 8.21
N VAL A 166 10.56 -9.11 9.27
CA VAL A 166 10.89 -8.21 10.39
C VAL A 166 11.70 -7.01 9.90
N ALA A 167 12.78 -7.24 9.14
CA ALA A 167 13.58 -6.16 8.57
C ALA A 167 12.71 -5.24 7.68
N ARG A 168 11.82 -5.81 6.88
CA ARG A 168 10.88 -5.02 6.08
C ARG A 168 9.94 -4.18 6.95
N ALA A 169 9.41 -4.75 8.03
CA ALA A 169 8.56 -4.03 8.98
C ALA A 169 9.31 -2.87 9.65
N MET A 170 10.55 -3.10 10.10
CA MET A 170 11.43 -2.08 10.67
C MET A 170 11.67 -0.93 9.69
N ALA A 171 12.06 -1.26 8.45
CA ALA A 171 12.35 -0.27 7.41
C ALA A 171 11.14 0.59 7.04
N ASN A 172 9.92 0.01 7.03
CA ASN A 172 8.68 0.77 6.78
C ASN A 172 8.45 1.89 7.80
N PHE A 173 9.02 1.74 9.01
CA PHE A 173 8.78 2.59 10.16
C PHE A 173 10.07 3.22 10.71
N GLY A 174 11.11 3.28 9.89
CA GLY A 174 12.34 4.00 10.20
C GLY A 174 13.15 3.42 11.37
N LEU A 175 13.01 2.12 11.65
CA LEU A 175 13.88 1.40 12.59
C LEU A 175 14.97 0.66 11.83
N GLU A 176 16.15 0.53 12.44
CA GLU A 176 17.33 -0.02 11.75
C GLU A 176 18.21 -0.94 12.60
N HIS A 177 18.17 -0.82 13.93
CA HIS A 177 19.04 -1.59 14.81
C HIS A 177 18.44 -2.97 15.13
N LEU A 178 18.92 -3.99 14.42
CA LEU A 178 18.52 -5.39 14.62
C LEU A 178 19.63 -6.18 15.34
N ARG A 179 19.26 -6.91 16.39
CA ARG A 179 20.10 -7.93 17.04
C ARG A 179 19.43 -9.30 16.90
N LEU A 180 20.22 -10.33 16.64
CA LEU A 180 19.78 -11.72 16.53
C LEU A 180 20.51 -12.54 17.60
N VAL A 181 19.76 -13.31 18.40
CA VAL A 181 20.33 -14.28 19.33
C VAL A 181 20.10 -15.66 18.76
N GLU A 182 21.20 -16.38 18.49
CA GLU A 182 21.17 -17.78 18.06
C GLU A 182 20.10 -18.09 16.96
N PRO A 183 20.14 -17.41 15.80
CA PRO A 183 19.18 -17.67 14.72
C PRO A 183 19.31 -19.11 14.22
N ARG A 184 18.20 -19.86 14.17
CA ARG A 184 18.21 -21.30 13.89
C ARG A 184 18.84 -21.66 12.54
N ASP A 185 18.52 -20.89 11.51
CA ASP A 185 19.01 -21.12 10.14
C ASP A 185 20.42 -20.51 9.89
N GLY A 186 21.09 -20.05 10.95
CA GLY A 186 22.40 -19.39 10.87
C GLY A 186 22.35 -17.97 10.28
N TRP A 187 23.51 -17.31 10.28
CA TRP A 187 23.67 -15.95 9.76
C TRP A 187 25.08 -15.72 9.18
N PRO A 188 25.24 -14.96 8.07
CA PRO A 188 24.23 -14.30 7.24
C PRO A 188 23.34 -15.29 6.46
N ASN A 189 22.15 -14.86 6.03
CA ASN A 189 21.19 -15.73 5.35
C ASN A 189 20.54 -15.05 4.11
N ASP A 190 20.71 -15.64 2.94
CA ASP A 190 20.20 -15.08 1.67
C ASP A 190 18.67 -15.10 1.56
N LYS A 191 17.99 -16.07 2.20
CA LYS A 191 16.52 -16.08 2.24
C LYS A 191 15.99 -14.87 3.00
N ALA A 192 16.63 -14.50 4.10
CA ALA A 192 16.28 -13.30 4.85
C ALA A 192 16.46 -12.02 4.01
N ARG A 193 17.51 -11.93 3.20
CA ARG A 193 17.72 -10.83 2.24
C ARG A 193 16.60 -10.76 1.20
N ILE A 194 16.22 -11.90 0.61
CA ILE A 194 15.15 -11.96 -0.39
C ILE A 194 13.81 -11.52 0.24
N ALA A 195 13.47 -12.03 1.41
CA ALA A 195 12.24 -11.69 2.13
C ALA A 195 12.19 -10.23 2.61
N ALA A 196 13.34 -9.60 2.86
CA ALA A 196 13.44 -8.18 3.26
C ALA A 196 13.00 -7.21 2.16
N SER A 197 12.92 -7.63 0.89
CA SER A 197 12.29 -6.88 -0.20
C SER A 197 12.78 -5.42 -0.31
N GLY A 198 14.10 -5.20 -0.23
CA GLY A 198 14.72 -3.87 -0.31
C GLY A 198 15.19 -3.29 1.03
N ALA A 199 14.80 -3.91 2.15
CA ALA A 199 15.30 -3.59 3.49
C ALA A 199 16.65 -4.29 3.82
N ASN A 200 17.49 -4.53 2.80
CA ASN A 200 18.73 -5.30 2.95
C ASN A 200 19.70 -4.65 3.94
N PHE A 201 19.71 -3.31 4.04
CA PHE A 201 20.55 -2.57 4.99
C PHE A 201 20.36 -2.98 6.46
N ILE A 202 19.15 -3.41 6.86
CA ILE A 202 18.87 -3.92 8.21
C ILE A 202 19.42 -5.33 8.39
N ILE A 203 19.30 -6.17 7.34
CA ILE A 203 19.87 -7.52 7.31
C ILE A 203 21.41 -7.44 7.37
N ASP A 204 21.99 -6.56 6.56
CA ASP A 204 23.43 -6.29 6.51
C ASP A 204 23.97 -5.70 7.81
N GLY A 205 23.21 -4.82 8.46
CA GLY A 205 23.55 -4.19 9.73
C GLY A 205 23.22 -5.03 10.97
N ALA A 206 22.58 -6.20 10.82
CA ALA A 206 22.16 -7.02 11.94
C ALA A 206 23.37 -7.58 12.70
N ARG A 207 23.35 -7.45 14.04
CA ARG A 207 24.39 -8.00 14.92
C ARG A 207 23.93 -9.34 15.49
N VAL A 208 24.78 -10.36 15.43
CA VAL A 208 24.48 -11.70 15.93
C VAL A 208 25.20 -11.95 17.24
N TYR A 209 24.49 -12.55 18.20
CA TYR A 209 24.97 -12.88 19.52
C TYR A 209 24.76 -14.36 19.82
N SER A 210 25.68 -14.93 20.59
CA SER A 210 25.64 -16.32 21.06
C SER A 210 24.75 -16.53 22.28
N SER A 211 24.43 -15.47 23.03
CA SER A 211 23.59 -15.54 24.21
C SER A 211 22.60 -14.37 24.28
N PHE A 212 21.55 -14.55 25.07
CA PHE A 212 20.55 -13.54 25.31
C PHE A 212 21.17 -12.33 26.04
N GLU A 213 22.00 -12.60 27.04
CA GLU A 213 22.68 -11.60 27.88
C GLU A 213 23.60 -10.70 27.05
N ASP A 214 24.38 -11.28 26.14
CA ASP A 214 25.27 -10.50 25.27
C ASP A 214 24.47 -9.52 24.40
N ALA A 215 23.29 -9.96 23.91
CA ALA A 215 22.41 -9.12 23.11
C ALA A 215 21.73 -8.00 23.92
N LEU A 216 21.75 -8.02 25.25
CA LEU A 216 21.28 -6.92 26.10
C LEU A 216 22.37 -5.88 26.40
N THR A 217 23.64 -6.20 26.12
CA THR A 217 24.77 -5.34 26.48
C THR A 217 24.62 -3.92 25.92
N GLY A 218 24.83 -2.94 26.80
CA GLY A 218 24.75 -1.51 26.48
C GLY A 218 23.32 -0.94 26.40
N LEU A 219 22.29 -1.70 26.77
CA LEU A 219 20.92 -1.22 26.95
C LEU A 219 20.64 -0.94 28.42
N GLN A 220 19.97 0.18 28.71
CA GLN A 220 19.55 0.58 30.06
C GLN A 220 18.06 0.28 30.30
N TRP A 221 17.29 -0.01 29.25
CA TRP A 221 15.91 -0.45 29.38
C TRP A 221 15.55 -1.46 28.31
N VAL A 222 14.87 -2.54 28.72
CA VAL A 222 14.49 -3.65 27.85
C VAL A 222 13.04 -4.05 28.12
N GLY A 223 12.23 -4.10 27.07
CA GLY A 223 10.88 -4.67 27.10
C GLY A 223 10.83 -6.06 26.44
N ALA A 224 10.12 -7.02 27.01
CA ALA A 224 9.91 -8.35 26.43
C ALA A 224 8.48 -8.54 25.93
N THR A 225 8.32 -8.92 24.66
CA THR A 225 6.99 -9.21 24.10
C THR A 225 6.49 -10.61 24.50
N THR A 226 5.22 -10.70 24.91
CA THR A 226 4.57 -11.98 25.23
C THR A 226 3.05 -11.89 25.05
N ALA A 227 2.43 -13.01 24.71
CA ALA A 227 0.98 -13.18 24.73
C ALA A 227 0.49 -13.88 26.01
N ARG A 228 1.41 -14.37 26.85
CA ARG A 228 1.11 -15.15 28.06
C ARG A 228 1.30 -14.29 29.30
N GLN A 229 0.34 -14.34 30.21
CA GLN A 229 0.52 -13.86 31.57
C GLN A 229 1.61 -14.68 32.25
N ARG A 230 2.52 -14.00 32.94
CA ARG A 230 3.54 -14.64 33.77
C ARG A 230 3.47 -14.05 35.16
N ASP A 231 3.64 -14.90 36.16
CA ASP A 231 3.67 -14.50 37.57
C ASP A 231 5.04 -13.89 37.92
N LEU A 232 5.35 -12.77 37.26
CA LEU A 232 6.55 -11.98 37.50
C LEU A 232 6.10 -10.60 37.99
N ALA A 233 6.71 -10.11 39.07
CA ALA A 233 6.47 -8.77 39.61
C ALA A 233 7.14 -7.70 38.73
N LYS A 234 6.67 -7.57 37.49
CA LYS A 234 7.16 -6.62 36.48
C LYS A 234 6.00 -5.81 35.91
N PRO A 235 6.22 -4.55 35.50
CA PRO A 235 5.19 -3.77 34.82
C PRO A 235 4.79 -4.46 33.51
N VAL A 236 3.48 -4.48 33.24
CA VAL A 236 2.89 -4.95 31.99
C VAL A 236 2.43 -3.72 31.21
N LEU A 237 3.01 -3.51 30.05
CA LEU A 237 2.78 -2.35 29.19
C LEU A 237 2.09 -2.77 27.89
N THR A 238 1.24 -1.92 27.35
CA THR A 238 0.79 -2.04 25.96
C THR A 238 1.92 -1.62 25.00
N PRO A 239 1.84 -1.96 23.69
CA PRO A 239 2.79 -1.45 22.71
C PRO A 239 2.90 0.08 22.70
N GLU A 240 1.78 0.77 22.91
CA GLU A 240 1.71 2.22 23.00
C GLU A 240 2.53 2.75 24.19
N GLN A 241 2.29 2.20 25.39
CA GLN A 241 3.00 2.59 26.62
C GLN A 241 4.48 2.24 26.59
N ALA A 242 4.83 1.08 26.00
CA ALA A 242 6.23 0.67 25.86
C ALA A 242 7.01 1.62 24.94
N VAL A 243 6.39 2.06 23.84
CA VAL A 243 6.99 3.06 22.93
C VAL A 243 7.13 4.41 23.62
N GLU A 244 6.11 4.86 24.36
CA GLU A 244 6.16 6.12 25.11
C GLU A 244 7.32 6.12 26.12
N GLU A 245 7.47 5.04 26.90
CA GLU A 245 8.55 4.91 27.87
C GLU A 245 9.94 4.85 27.20
N MET A 246 10.08 4.11 26.10
CA MET A 246 11.34 4.09 25.34
C MET A 246 11.71 5.46 24.81
N ARG A 247 10.74 6.23 24.29
CA ARG A 247 10.97 7.59 23.77
C ARG A 247 11.47 8.51 24.86
N ARG A 248 10.78 8.55 26.00
CA ARG A 248 11.19 9.33 27.18
C ARG A 248 12.62 9.00 27.60
N ARG A 249 12.97 7.72 27.66
CA ARG A 249 14.32 7.27 28.04
C ARG A 249 15.40 7.59 27.00
N LEU A 250 15.07 7.49 25.71
CA LEU A 250 15.98 7.86 24.63
C LEU A 250 16.26 9.37 24.62
N GLU A 251 15.27 10.20 24.99
CA GLU A 251 15.45 11.64 25.22
C GLU A 251 16.37 11.91 26.43
N ASP A 252 16.30 11.07 27.47
CA ASP A 252 17.23 11.08 28.62
C ASP A 252 18.63 10.51 28.29
N GLY A 253 18.90 10.15 27.02
CA GLY A 253 20.18 9.60 26.57
C GLY A 253 20.41 8.11 26.88
N GLN A 254 19.38 7.40 27.33
CA GLN A 254 19.44 5.95 27.55
C GLN A 254 19.30 5.18 26.24
N ARG A 255 19.80 3.94 26.21
CA ARG A 255 19.60 3.00 25.11
C ARG A 255 18.52 2.00 25.50
N CYS A 256 17.52 1.88 24.64
CA CYS A 256 16.37 1.01 24.85
C CYS A 256 16.37 -0.15 23.86
N GLY A 257 15.77 -1.28 24.23
CA GLY A 257 15.51 -2.38 23.31
C GLY A 257 14.21 -3.12 23.57
N ILE A 258 13.74 -3.83 22.56
CA ILE A 258 12.59 -4.73 22.65
C ILE A 258 12.99 -6.13 22.20
N VAL A 259 12.63 -7.11 23.01
CA VAL A 259 12.89 -8.52 22.78
C VAL A 259 11.64 -9.23 22.25
N PHE A 260 11.84 -10.02 21.21
CA PHE A 260 10.85 -10.90 20.61
C PHE A 260 11.30 -12.34 20.70
N GLY A 261 10.45 -13.21 21.24
CA GLY A 261 10.74 -14.62 21.38
C GLY A 261 10.49 -15.46 20.12
N PRO A 262 10.89 -16.73 20.15
CA PRO A 262 10.61 -17.71 19.09
C PRO A 262 9.12 -17.89 18.83
N GLU A 263 8.76 -18.17 17.57
CA GLU A 263 7.38 -18.24 17.07
C GLU A 263 6.50 -19.28 17.78
N ARG A 264 7.08 -20.39 18.27
CA ARG A 264 6.31 -21.48 18.91
C ARG A 264 6.17 -21.33 20.41
N ASN A 265 7.27 -20.96 21.08
CA ASN A 265 7.38 -21.10 22.53
C ASN A 265 7.43 -19.75 23.25
N GLY A 266 7.66 -18.65 22.53
CA GLY A 266 7.95 -17.35 23.13
C GLY A 266 9.22 -17.38 23.99
N LEU A 267 9.45 -16.31 24.74
CA LEU A 267 10.63 -16.17 25.60
C LEU A 267 10.61 -17.14 26.78
N GLU A 268 11.76 -17.55 27.27
CA GLU A 268 11.89 -18.36 28.47
C GLU A 268 11.68 -17.52 29.73
N THR A 269 11.32 -18.15 30.85
CA THR A 269 11.07 -17.42 32.10
C THR A 269 12.32 -16.69 32.59
N GLY A 270 13.51 -17.29 32.42
CA GLY A 270 14.78 -16.64 32.73
C GLY A 270 15.05 -15.40 31.87
N GLU A 271 14.71 -15.45 30.58
CA GLU A 271 14.85 -14.32 29.66
C GLU A 271 13.91 -13.18 30.05
N VAL A 272 12.66 -13.49 30.38
CA VAL A 272 11.69 -12.47 30.85
C VAL A 272 12.11 -11.91 32.22
N ALA A 273 12.77 -12.69 33.07
CA ALA A 273 13.28 -12.22 34.36
C ALA A 273 14.36 -11.14 34.21
N ASN A 274 15.13 -11.15 33.12
CA ASN A 274 16.25 -10.26 32.84
C ASN A 274 15.88 -8.96 32.10
N VAL A 275 14.58 -8.69 31.88
CA VAL A 275 14.11 -7.45 31.24
C VAL A 275 13.38 -6.53 32.22
N ASP A 276 13.19 -5.26 31.91
CA ASP A 276 12.53 -4.28 32.81
C ASP A 276 11.01 -4.39 32.80
N ALA A 277 10.42 -4.68 31.64
CA ALA A 277 8.98 -4.68 31.45
C ALA A 277 8.51 -5.79 30.51
N VAL A 278 7.25 -6.19 30.69
CA VAL A 278 6.56 -7.09 29.77
C VAL A 278 5.66 -6.25 28.85
N VAL A 279 5.71 -6.52 27.54
CA VAL A 279 4.90 -5.83 26.54
C VAL A 279 3.85 -6.80 25.98
N MET A 280 2.58 -6.46 26.16
CA MET A 280 1.43 -7.27 25.73
C MET A 280 0.52 -6.46 24.81
N ALA A 281 0.38 -6.90 23.56
CA ALA A 281 -0.56 -6.31 22.62
C ALA A 281 -2.00 -6.70 22.99
N PRO A 282 -2.97 -5.76 22.97
CA PRO A 282 -4.37 -6.09 23.17
C PRO A 282 -4.89 -6.85 21.94
N VAL A 283 -4.94 -8.18 22.05
CA VAL A 283 -5.38 -9.10 21.00
C VAL A 283 -6.58 -9.90 21.48
N ASN A 284 -7.27 -10.58 20.56
CA ASN A 284 -8.34 -11.50 20.91
C ASN A 284 -7.80 -12.59 21.86
N PRO A 285 -8.33 -12.74 23.09
CA PRO A 285 -7.87 -13.76 24.04
C PRO A 285 -7.96 -15.19 23.50
N ASN A 286 -8.91 -15.46 22.60
CA ASN A 286 -9.08 -16.76 21.97
C ASN A 286 -8.06 -17.04 20.86
N PHE A 287 -7.29 -16.02 20.43
CA PHE A 287 -6.29 -16.13 19.38
C PHE A 287 -5.16 -15.10 19.57
N ALA A 288 -4.44 -15.24 20.69
CA ALA A 288 -3.47 -14.24 21.14
C ALA A 288 -2.06 -14.36 20.51
N SER A 289 -1.83 -15.35 19.64
CA SER A 289 -0.52 -15.59 19.04
C SER A 289 -0.34 -14.82 17.74
N LEU A 290 0.42 -13.72 17.78
CA LEU A 290 0.82 -12.97 16.59
C LEU A 290 2.04 -13.62 15.93
N ASN A 291 2.12 -13.52 14.60
CA ASN A 291 3.37 -13.83 13.89
C ASN A 291 4.47 -12.83 14.30
N LEU A 292 5.73 -13.28 14.33
CA LEU A 292 6.89 -12.48 14.74
C LEU A 292 6.98 -11.13 14.00
N ALA A 293 6.87 -11.14 12.67
CA ALA A 293 6.92 -9.92 11.87
C ALA A 293 5.72 -9.01 12.12
N GLN A 294 4.55 -9.57 12.46
CA GLN A 294 3.36 -8.77 12.83
C GLN A 294 3.53 -8.10 14.19
N ALA A 295 4.09 -8.80 15.18
CA ALA A 295 4.41 -8.21 16.48
C ALA A 295 5.42 -7.06 16.35
N VAL A 296 6.47 -7.25 15.54
CA VAL A 296 7.42 -6.17 15.21
C VAL A 296 6.73 -5.03 14.48
N LEU A 297 5.87 -5.32 13.50
CA LEU A 297 5.13 -4.32 12.73
C LEU A 297 4.30 -3.40 13.63
N LEU A 298 3.60 -3.95 14.63
CA LEU A 298 2.78 -3.17 15.57
C LEU A 298 3.63 -2.19 16.39
N LEU A 299 4.72 -2.66 16.97
CA LEU A 299 5.61 -1.81 17.77
C LEU A 299 6.34 -0.77 16.91
N SER A 300 6.74 -1.16 15.71
CA SER A 300 7.36 -0.25 14.74
C SER A 300 6.39 0.83 14.27
N TYR A 301 5.12 0.46 14.05
CA TYR A 301 4.05 1.39 13.73
C TYR A 301 3.82 2.39 14.86
N GLU A 302 3.64 1.92 16.09
CA GLU A 302 3.47 2.80 17.26
C GLU A 302 4.68 3.72 17.45
N TRP A 303 5.90 3.21 17.21
CA TRP A 303 7.11 4.01 17.20
C TRP A 303 7.02 5.19 16.22
N THR A 304 6.69 4.96 14.95
CA THR A 304 6.56 6.05 13.97
C THR A 304 5.40 6.99 14.29
N LYS A 305 4.25 6.43 14.67
CA LYS A 305 3.02 7.17 14.98
C LYS A 305 3.24 8.19 16.10
N GLN A 306 3.88 7.78 17.19
CA GLN A 306 4.14 8.67 18.33
C GLN A 306 5.30 9.64 18.07
N GLY A 307 6.18 9.34 17.11
CA GLY A 307 7.34 10.18 16.82
C GLY A 307 7.05 11.46 16.04
N GLY A 308 5.82 11.71 15.61
CA GLY A 308 5.44 12.91 14.85
C GLY A 308 6.08 13.03 13.45
N LYS A 309 6.94 12.07 13.07
CA LYS A 309 7.65 12.01 11.77
C LYS A 309 6.92 11.15 10.73
N GLY A 310 5.76 10.59 11.08
CA GLY A 310 4.93 9.80 10.17
C GLY A 310 4.32 10.66 9.07
N THR A 311 4.82 10.54 7.84
CA THR A 311 4.19 11.12 6.65
C THR A 311 3.17 10.15 6.06
N LEU A 312 2.03 10.65 5.56
CA LEU A 312 1.05 9.84 4.82
C LEU A 312 1.55 9.39 3.43
N GLY A 313 2.73 9.85 3.01
CA GLY A 313 3.49 9.26 1.91
C GLY A 313 3.97 10.24 0.84
N ARG A 314 4.77 9.71 -0.08
CA ARG A 314 5.43 10.43 -1.20
C ARG A 314 4.53 10.86 -2.37
N VAL A 315 3.22 10.56 -2.34
CA VAL A 315 2.30 10.75 -3.49
C VAL A 315 1.02 11.50 -3.09
N THR A 316 0.93 11.96 -1.86
CA THR A 316 -0.21 12.75 -1.37
C THR A 316 0.26 14.14 -1.02
N THR A 317 -0.52 15.18 -1.34
CA THR A 317 -0.30 16.55 -0.85
C THR A 317 -0.60 16.70 0.66
N TYR A 318 -0.79 15.58 1.36
CA TYR A 318 -1.08 15.53 2.78
C TYR A 318 0.18 15.03 3.49
N GLU A 319 0.95 15.95 4.03
CA GLU A 319 2.23 15.66 4.69
C GLU A 319 2.04 15.17 6.13
N ALA A 320 0.88 15.45 6.75
CA ALA A 320 0.50 15.00 8.08
C ALA A 320 -0.90 14.34 8.08
N ALA A 321 -1.14 13.46 9.05
CA ALA A 321 -2.48 12.99 9.36
C ALA A 321 -3.37 14.20 9.67
N LEU A 322 -4.51 14.30 8.98
CA LEU A 322 -5.45 15.38 9.23
C LEU A 322 -6.00 15.23 10.65
N GLN A 323 -6.06 16.35 11.38
CA GLN A 323 -6.86 16.44 12.59
C GLN A 323 -8.27 15.92 12.28
N PRO A 324 -8.88 15.06 13.12
CA PRO A 324 -10.28 14.70 12.98
C PRO A 324 -11.15 15.96 12.92
N GLY A 325 -11.83 16.18 11.80
CA GLY A 325 -12.67 17.36 11.61
C GLY A 325 -12.81 17.81 10.15
N PRO A 326 -13.77 18.70 9.87
CA PRO A 326 -13.97 19.27 8.55
C PRO A 326 -12.77 20.13 8.13
N ARG A 327 -12.41 20.06 6.84
CA ARG A 327 -11.33 20.88 6.27
C ARG A 327 -11.80 22.30 6.03
N THR A 328 -11.41 23.21 6.91
CA THR A 328 -11.76 24.63 6.80
C THR A 328 -10.86 25.42 5.85
N ARG A 329 -9.84 24.80 5.23
CA ARG A 329 -8.87 25.43 4.30
C ARG A 329 -8.26 26.74 4.86
N GLY A 330 -8.04 26.80 6.17
CA GLY A 330 -7.48 27.99 6.84
C GLY A 330 -8.52 29.09 7.15
N SER A 331 -9.80 28.89 6.85
CA SER A 331 -10.85 29.80 7.33
C SER A 331 -11.11 29.51 8.82
N PRO A 332 -10.98 30.52 9.71
CA PRO A 332 -11.25 30.33 11.12
C PRO A 332 -12.75 30.08 11.36
N PRO A 333 -13.12 29.48 12.50
CA PRO A 333 -14.52 29.42 12.95
C PRO A 333 -15.13 30.82 12.97
N ALA A 334 -16.40 30.94 12.56
CA ALA A 334 -17.10 32.21 12.62
C ALA A 334 -17.19 32.73 14.06
N SER A 335 -16.96 34.04 14.22
CA SER A 335 -17.10 34.66 15.52
C SER A 335 -18.56 34.66 16.00
N ARG A 336 -18.78 34.85 17.30
CA ARG A 336 -20.14 34.95 17.84
C ARG A 336 -20.90 36.14 17.27
N GLU A 337 -20.18 37.22 16.94
CA GLU A 337 -20.71 38.43 16.31
C GLU A 337 -21.16 38.14 14.87
N GLU A 338 -20.35 37.43 14.08
CA GLU A 338 -20.71 37.06 12.71
C GLU A 338 -21.93 36.13 12.65
N LEU A 339 -21.99 35.15 13.56
CA LEU A 339 -23.16 34.26 13.72
C LEU A 339 -24.40 35.02 14.14
N THR A 340 -24.29 35.90 15.15
CA THR A 340 -25.42 36.69 15.65
C THR A 340 -25.99 37.59 14.56
N GLY A 341 -25.14 38.31 13.83
CA GLY A 341 -25.64 39.14 12.73
C GLY A 341 -26.19 38.33 11.55
N PHE A 342 -25.81 37.05 11.39
CA PHE A 342 -26.45 36.17 10.41
C PHE A 342 -27.85 35.76 10.89
N PHE A 343 -28.01 35.45 12.18
CA PHE A 343 -29.32 35.16 12.77
C PHE A 343 -30.26 36.36 12.65
N GLU A 344 -29.80 37.56 13.00
CA GLU A 344 -30.60 38.78 12.87
C GLU A 344 -31.01 39.05 11.42
N HIS A 345 -30.11 38.84 10.46
CA HIS A 345 -30.42 38.96 9.04
C HIS A 345 -31.47 37.91 8.62
N LEU A 346 -31.21 36.63 8.89
CA LEU A 346 -32.11 35.54 8.50
C LEU A 346 -33.50 35.69 9.12
N GLU A 347 -33.58 35.99 10.42
CA GLU A 347 -34.84 36.16 11.15
C GLU A 347 -35.66 37.32 10.57
N ARG A 348 -35.03 38.47 10.31
CA ARG A 348 -35.70 39.63 9.72
C ARG A 348 -36.29 39.31 8.34
N GLU A 349 -35.53 38.63 7.48
CA GLU A 349 -36.02 38.29 6.13
C GLU A 349 -37.12 37.22 6.18
N LEU A 350 -37.04 36.27 7.12
CA LEU A 350 -38.11 35.28 7.35
C LEU A 350 -39.39 35.92 7.89
N ASP A 351 -39.29 36.91 8.79
CA ASP A 351 -40.42 37.71 9.24
C ASP A 351 -41.05 38.48 8.07
N ALA A 352 -40.24 39.16 7.25
CA ALA A 352 -40.71 39.96 6.12
C ALA A 352 -41.42 39.13 5.03
N ASN A 353 -41.00 37.87 4.83
CA ASN A 353 -41.60 36.95 3.85
C ASN A 353 -42.72 36.08 4.42
N GLY A 354 -43.15 36.31 5.67
CA GLY A 354 -44.29 35.62 6.27
C GLY A 354 -44.04 34.14 6.61
N PHE A 355 -42.79 33.73 6.83
CA PHE A 355 -42.46 32.36 7.21
C PHE A 355 -43.05 31.99 8.59
N PHE A 356 -43.07 32.95 9.52
CA PHE A 356 -43.65 32.77 10.84
C PHE A 356 -45.16 33.05 10.83
N THR A 357 -45.93 32.06 10.36
CA THR A 357 -47.41 32.16 10.26
C THR A 357 -48.12 32.11 11.61
N ALA A 358 -47.48 31.53 12.63
CA ALA A 358 -48.01 31.33 13.99
C ALA A 358 -47.13 32.08 15.01
N PRO A 359 -47.56 33.27 15.50
CA PRO A 359 -46.75 34.12 16.38
C PRO A 359 -46.27 33.41 17.65
N GLU A 360 -47.10 32.53 18.21
CA GLU A 360 -46.81 31.76 19.42
C GLU A 360 -45.73 30.70 19.23
N LYS A 361 -45.52 30.22 17.99
CA LYS A 361 -44.49 29.21 17.67
C LYS A 361 -43.16 29.82 17.25
N ARG A 362 -43.14 31.10 16.89
CA ARG A 362 -41.94 31.82 16.44
C ARG A 362 -40.74 31.63 17.39
N PRO A 363 -40.86 31.77 18.74
CA PRO A 363 -39.71 31.62 19.63
C PRO A 363 -39.03 30.24 19.53
N SER A 364 -39.84 29.17 19.46
CA SER A 364 -39.33 27.79 19.34
C SER A 364 -38.63 27.55 18.00
N VAL A 365 -39.21 28.05 16.90
CA VAL A 365 -38.61 27.92 15.56
C VAL A 365 -37.29 28.68 15.46
N VAL A 366 -37.23 29.90 16.00
CA VAL A 366 -35.98 30.70 16.05
C VAL A 366 -34.90 29.97 16.88
N GLN A 367 -35.25 29.44 18.05
CA GLN A 367 -34.31 28.67 18.87
C GLN A 367 -33.78 27.44 18.13
N ASN A 368 -34.63 26.73 17.38
CA ASN A 368 -34.23 25.58 16.57
C ASN A 368 -33.29 25.98 15.43
N LEU A 369 -33.60 27.06 14.70
CA LEU A 369 -32.74 27.58 13.64
C LEU A 369 -31.36 27.97 14.18
N ARG A 370 -31.31 28.76 15.25
CA ARG A 370 -30.04 29.15 15.90
C ARG A 370 -29.26 27.93 16.36
N SER A 371 -29.91 26.98 17.02
CA SER A 371 -29.27 25.74 17.51
C SER A 371 -28.71 24.89 16.37
N MET A 372 -29.41 24.80 15.23
CA MET A 372 -28.94 24.11 14.04
C MET A 372 -27.64 24.73 13.50
N PHE A 373 -27.62 26.05 13.32
CA PHE A 373 -26.46 26.75 12.76
C PHE A 373 -25.28 26.87 13.74
N VAL A 374 -25.53 26.93 15.06
CA VAL A 374 -24.44 26.85 16.06
C VAL A 374 -23.81 25.46 16.07
N ARG A 375 -24.60 24.38 16.00
CA ARG A 375 -24.10 23.00 15.97
C ARG A 375 -23.29 22.69 14.71
N MET A 376 -23.51 23.43 13.62
CA MET A 376 -22.77 23.27 12.37
C MET A 376 -21.28 23.62 12.50
N GLY A 377 -20.88 24.45 13.47
CA GLY A 377 -19.47 24.84 13.64
C GLY A 377 -18.89 25.58 12.43
N ALA A 378 -19.69 26.43 11.79
CA ALA A 378 -19.36 27.09 10.54
C ALA A 378 -18.15 28.03 10.63
N THR A 379 -17.41 28.14 9.52
CA THR A 379 -16.35 29.11 9.31
C THR A 379 -16.89 30.49 8.96
N GLU A 380 -16.08 31.53 9.10
CA GLU A 380 -16.44 32.90 8.68
C GLU A 380 -16.92 32.92 7.21
N GLN A 381 -16.21 32.18 6.35
CA GLN A 381 -16.52 32.12 4.92
C GLN A 381 -17.88 31.47 4.64
N GLU A 382 -18.23 30.43 5.38
CA GLU A 382 -19.54 29.76 5.27
C GLU A 382 -20.66 30.68 5.76
N ILE A 383 -20.47 31.43 6.84
CA ILE A 383 -21.43 32.43 7.30
C ILE A 383 -21.61 33.55 6.27
N ARG A 384 -20.53 34.03 5.64
CA ARG A 384 -20.62 35.00 4.53
C ARG A 384 -21.40 34.43 3.35
N THR A 385 -21.18 33.16 3.03
CA THR A 385 -21.91 32.45 1.97
C THR A 385 -23.41 32.36 2.28
N LEU A 386 -23.77 31.97 3.50
CA LEU A 386 -25.15 31.89 3.95
C LEU A 386 -25.86 33.25 3.94
N ARG A 387 -25.19 34.31 4.40
CA ARG A 387 -25.71 35.68 4.26
C ARG A 387 -25.92 36.07 2.80
N GLY A 388 -25.02 35.65 1.91
CA GLY A 388 -25.13 35.83 0.46
C GLY A 388 -26.34 35.11 -0.14
N ILE A 389 -26.60 33.88 0.29
CA ILE A 389 -27.79 33.09 -0.09
C ILE A 389 -29.07 33.83 0.32
N VAL A 390 -29.16 34.27 1.57
CA VAL A 390 -30.33 35.04 2.07
C VAL A 390 -30.54 36.29 1.22
N LYS A 391 -29.48 37.07 0.97
CA LYS A 391 -29.56 38.29 0.15
C LYS A 391 -30.05 38.01 -1.28
N ALA A 392 -29.58 36.93 -1.90
CA ALA A 392 -29.93 36.56 -3.26
C ALA A 392 -31.39 36.07 -3.39
N LEU A 393 -31.90 35.36 -2.38
CA LEU A 393 -33.29 34.90 -2.34
C LEU A 393 -34.27 36.06 -2.14
N VAL A 394 -33.91 37.05 -1.32
CA VAL A 394 -34.73 38.24 -1.06
C VAL A 394 -34.70 39.22 -2.23
N ASN A 395 -33.56 39.34 -2.92
CA ASN A 395 -33.41 40.22 -4.08
C ASN A 395 -33.12 39.38 -5.34
N PRO A 396 -34.13 38.69 -5.91
CA PRO A 396 -33.93 37.96 -7.15
C PRO A 396 -33.46 38.92 -8.23
N ARG A 397 -32.30 38.62 -8.85
CA ARG A 397 -31.81 39.39 -10.00
C ARG A 397 -32.86 39.28 -11.12
N ARG A 398 -33.44 40.43 -11.50
CA ARG A 398 -34.32 40.55 -12.67
C ARG A 398 -33.55 40.31 -13.96
#